data_AF-A0A0B2AQ95-F1
#
_entry.id   AF-A0A0B2AQ95-F1
#
_cell.length_a   1.000
_cell.length_b   1.000
_cell.length_c   1.000
_cell.angle_alpha   90.00
_cell.angle_beta   90.00
_cell.angle_gamma   90.00
#
_symmetry.space_group_name_H-M   'P 1'
#
loop_
_entity.id
_entity.type
_entity.pdbx_description
1 polymer ?
#
loop_
_entity_poly.entity_id
_entity_poly.type
_entity_poly.pdbx_seq_one_letter_code
_entity_poly.pdbx_strand_id
1 'polypeptide(L)'
;MSQVCQGASPFADIIGNIKAGGYPMDVPGLGIPVGGVGSGSFMINQSGTFGPWNFGGSQDAGWENRILPQAAFHFREQVGNAPASVTTLATKGPNTVGTQGQIPLRSWGSPLPGWNLLKPGQGTYSALYPFGWQSYTGFTTNVSTMFYSPIVAGQDNPTSLPVVYFDVKLTNSSQENDKVSMMFTMPNAPDHTMGTPASVRQGYTSTFTRD
;
A
#
# COMPACT_ATOMS: atom_id res chain seq x y z
N MET A 1 25.16 -3.99 -38.99
CA MET A 1 24.89 -5.28 -38.32
C MET A 1 23.54 -5.13 -37.63
N SER A 2 22.48 -5.80 -38.11
CA SER A 2 21.16 -5.74 -37.47
C SER A 2 21.12 -6.73 -36.31
N GLN A 3 20.71 -6.25 -35.15
CA GLN A 3 20.47 -7.09 -33.99
C GLN A 3 19.12 -7.78 -34.20
N VAL A 4 19.16 -9.09 -34.45
CA VAL A 4 17.96 -9.93 -34.52
C VAL A 4 17.51 -10.20 -33.08
N CYS A 5 16.35 -9.66 -32.70
CA CYS A 5 15.67 -10.03 -31.45
C CYS A 5 15.26 -11.50 -31.50
N GLN A 6 16.08 -12.38 -30.94
CA GLN A 6 15.68 -13.74 -30.59
C GLN A 6 14.97 -13.71 -29.23
N GLY A 7 13.75 -13.19 -29.20
CA GLY A 7 12.85 -13.31 -28.05
C GLY A 7 11.69 -14.22 -28.43
N ALA A 8 11.53 -15.33 -27.73
CA ALA A 8 10.31 -16.13 -27.83
C ALA A 8 9.09 -15.21 -27.61
N SER A 9 8.01 -15.46 -28.34
CA SER A 9 6.75 -14.72 -28.13
C SER A 9 6.38 -14.78 -26.65
N PRO A 10 6.22 -13.65 -25.95
CA PRO A 10 5.86 -13.62 -24.53
C PRO A 10 4.44 -14.17 -24.27
N PHE A 11 3.74 -14.65 -25.31
CA PHE A 11 2.35 -15.08 -25.29
C PHE A 11 2.15 -16.60 -25.43
N ALA A 12 3.22 -17.42 -25.36
CA ALA A 12 3.11 -18.85 -25.63
C ALA A 12 2.23 -19.63 -24.63
N ASP A 13 1.99 -19.11 -23.42
CA ASP A 13 1.07 -19.72 -22.45
C ASP A 13 0.34 -18.67 -21.61
N ILE A 14 -0.54 -17.90 -22.24
CA ILE A 14 -1.36 -16.89 -21.55
C ILE A 14 -2.21 -17.54 -20.44
N ILE A 15 -2.77 -18.74 -20.68
CA ILE A 15 -3.67 -19.39 -19.73
C ILE A 15 -2.91 -19.95 -18.53
N GLY A 16 -1.75 -20.57 -18.73
CA GLY A 16 -0.89 -21.04 -17.64
C GLY A 16 -0.31 -19.89 -16.82
N ASN A 17 0.11 -18.79 -17.46
CA ASN A 17 0.59 -17.60 -16.75
C ASN A 17 -0.52 -16.88 -15.95
N ILE A 18 -1.75 -16.80 -16.46
CA ILE A 18 -2.90 -16.27 -15.69
C ILE A 18 -3.24 -17.18 -14.52
N LYS A 19 -3.17 -18.51 -14.69
CA LYS A 19 -3.42 -19.48 -13.61
C LYS A 19 -2.31 -19.49 -12.56
N ALA A 20 -1.06 -19.26 -12.96
CA ALA A 20 0.11 -19.17 -12.09
C ALA A 20 0.27 -17.80 -11.40
N GLY A 21 -0.52 -16.79 -11.80
CA GLY A 21 -0.43 -15.44 -11.24
C GLY A 21 0.75 -14.62 -11.78
N GLY A 22 1.21 -14.92 -13.00
CA GLY A 22 2.36 -14.27 -13.64
C GLY A 22 2.17 -12.79 -14.02
N TYR A 23 0.95 -12.25 -13.88
CA TYR A 23 0.68 -10.82 -13.99
C TYR A 23 0.46 -10.21 -12.60
N PRO A 24 1.41 -9.44 -12.06
CA PRO A 24 1.33 -8.88 -10.71
C PRO A 24 0.23 -7.83 -10.53
N MET A 25 -0.46 -7.43 -11.61
CA MET A 25 -1.57 -6.47 -11.59
C MET A 25 -2.95 -7.15 -11.51
N ASP A 26 -3.05 -8.47 -11.73
CA ASP A 26 -4.31 -9.23 -11.73
C ASP A 26 -4.59 -9.87 -10.35
N VAL A 27 -4.34 -9.09 -9.29
CA VAL A 27 -4.34 -9.58 -7.92
C VAL A 27 -5.39 -8.86 -7.09
N PRO A 28 -6.40 -9.56 -6.52
CA PRO A 28 -7.37 -8.92 -5.65
C PRO A 28 -6.69 -8.42 -4.37
N GLY A 29 -7.15 -7.27 -3.86
CA GLY A 29 -6.68 -6.69 -2.60
C GLY A 29 -5.64 -5.58 -2.76
N LEU A 30 -5.07 -5.36 -3.95
CA LEU A 30 -4.14 -4.26 -4.21
C LEU A 30 -4.82 -2.89 -3.99
N GLY A 31 -4.00 -1.84 -3.88
CA GLY A 31 -4.49 -0.47 -3.77
C GLY A 31 -3.72 0.48 -4.67
N ILE A 32 -3.84 1.78 -4.38
CA ILE A 32 -3.09 2.78 -5.14
C ILE A 32 -1.63 2.81 -4.67
N PRO A 33 -0.67 2.98 -5.59
CA PRO A 33 0.71 3.26 -5.22
C PRO A 33 0.80 4.68 -4.66
N VAL A 34 1.57 4.83 -3.57
CA VAL A 34 1.99 6.11 -3.00
C VAL A 34 3.52 6.23 -3.09
N GLY A 35 3.98 7.43 -3.40
CA GLY A 35 5.35 7.75 -3.81
C GLY A 35 5.33 8.49 -5.15
N GLY A 36 6.21 9.49 -5.26
CA GLY A 36 6.42 10.25 -6.48
C GLY A 36 7.03 9.43 -7.62
N VAL A 37 7.00 10.02 -8.82
CA VAL A 37 7.67 9.48 -10.00
C VAL A 37 9.18 9.41 -9.73
N GLY A 38 9.75 8.22 -9.89
CA GLY A 38 11.18 7.98 -9.67
C GLY A 38 11.60 7.81 -8.21
N SER A 39 10.72 8.05 -7.23
CA SER A 39 11.06 7.86 -5.81
C SER A 39 10.98 6.41 -5.34
N GLY A 40 10.37 5.55 -6.15
CA GLY A 40 9.82 4.27 -5.69
C GLY A 40 8.50 4.48 -4.93
N SER A 41 7.76 3.40 -4.73
CA SER A 41 6.43 3.42 -4.17
C SER A 41 6.13 2.21 -3.30
N PHE A 42 5.08 2.34 -2.49
CA PHE A 42 4.40 1.21 -1.86
C PHE A 42 2.90 1.44 -1.96
N MET A 43 2.11 0.39 -1.81
CA MET A 43 0.66 0.52 -1.87
C MET A 43 0.05 0.72 -0.49
N ILE A 44 -0.97 1.58 -0.42
CA ILE A 44 -1.98 1.50 0.64
C ILE A 44 -3.12 0.66 0.08
N ASN A 45 -3.26 -0.55 0.59
CA ASN A 45 -4.10 -1.56 -0.03
C ASN A 45 -5.49 -1.66 0.62
N GLN A 46 -6.37 -2.47 0.02
CA GLN A 46 -7.76 -2.60 0.46
C GLN A 46 -7.89 -3.17 1.88
N SER A 47 -6.87 -3.90 2.35
CA SER A 47 -6.81 -4.41 3.72
C SER A 47 -6.29 -3.37 4.74
N GLY A 48 -5.95 -2.15 4.34
CA GLY A 48 -5.37 -1.15 5.24
C GLY A 48 -3.91 -1.43 5.63
N THR A 49 -3.23 -2.27 4.85
CA THR A 49 -1.82 -2.63 5.08
C THR A 49 -0.88 -1.90 4.12
N PHE A 50 0.39 -1.78 4.52
CA PHE A 50 1.42 -0.99 3.82
C PHE A 50 2.30 -1.92 2.98
N GLY A 51 2.03 -1.93 1.68
CA GLY A 51 2.59 -2.83 0.68
C GLY A 51 1.49 -3.37 -0.25
N PRO A 52 1.82 -4.06 -1.36
CA PRO A 52 3.15 -4.38 -1.90
C PRO A 52 4.09 -3.19 -2.13
N TRP A 53 5.41 -3.44 -2.17
CA TRP A 53 6.48 -2.46 -2.36
C TRP A 53 7.05 -2.53 -3.78
N ASN A 54 7.38 -1.36 -4.33
CA ASN A 54 8.09 -1.19 -5.58
C ASN A 54 9.09 -0.02 -5.48
N PHE A 55 10.26 -0.29 -4.91
CA PHE A 55 11.34 0.70 -4.82
C PHE A 55 12.34 0.64 -5.98
N GLY A 56 12.26 -0.39 -6.82
CA GLY A 56 13.27 -0.68 -7.85
C GLY A 56 13.34 0.32 -8.99
N GLY A 57 12.29 1.12 -9.24
CA GLY A 57 12.29 2.13 -10.30
C GLY A 57 12.58 1.63 -11.72
N SER A 58 12.52 0.31 -12.00
CA SER A 58 12.84 -0.28 -13.31
C SER A 58 12.16 -1.64 -13.53
N GLN A 59 12.02 -1.99 -14.82
CA GLN A 59 11.20 -3.03 -15.45
C GLN A 59 11.67 -4.50 -15.24
N ASP A 60 12.39 -4.79 -14.17
CA ASP A 60 12.83 -6.15 -13.82
C ASP A 60 12.00 -6.74 -12.66
N ALA A 61 12.39 -7.90 -12.14
CA ALA A 61 11.74 -8.63 -11.03
C ALA A 61 11.65 -7.86 -9.68
N GLY A 62 11.85 -6.55 -9.65
CA GLY A 62 11.85 -5.67 -8.46
C GLY A 62 10.47 -5.38 -7.85
N TRP A 63 9.48 -6.24 -8.10
CA TRP A 63 8.17 -6.19 -7.45
C TRP A 63 8.17 -7.03 -6.19
N GLU A 64 7.91 -6.42 -5.04
CA GLU A 64 7.88 -7.09 -3.75
C GLU A 64 6.45 -7.15 -3.19
N ASN A 65 5.86 -8.35 -3.13
CA ASN A 65 4.54 -8.60 -2.53
C ASN A 65 4.51 -8.53 -1.00
N ARG A 66 5.62 -8.24 -0.34
CA ARG A 66 5.68 -8.11 1.12
C ARG A 66 4.86 -6.91 1.57
N ILE A 67 4.26 -7.00 2.75
CA ILE A 67 3.79 -5.84 3.51
C ILE A 67 4.73 -5.60 4.68
N LEU A 68 4.70 -4.41 5.28
CA LEU A 68 5.29 -4.18 6.60
C LEU A 68 4.25 -4.54 7.68
N PRO A 69 4.38 -5.68 8.39
CA PRO A 69 3.38 -6.09 9.38
C PRO A 69 3.24 -5.14 10.56
N GLN A 70 4.29 -4.36 10.85
CA GLN A 70 4.34 -3.37 11.92
C GLN A 70 3.85 -1.98 11.48
N ALA A 71 3.46 -1.80 10.22
CA ALA A 71 2.94 -0.52 9.73
C ALA A 71 1.42 -0.54 9.72
N ALA A 72 0.79 0.31 10.54
CA ALA A 72 -0.66 0.46 10.57
C ALA A 72 -1.10 1.77 11.23
N PHE A 73 -2.36 2.13 10.98
CA PHE A 73 -3.08 3.07 11.80
C PHE A 73 -3.85 2.33 12.91
N HIS A 74 -3.84 2.89 14.11
CA HIS A 74 -4.61 2.41 15.25
C HIS A 74 -5.53 3.52 15.74
N PHE A 75 -6.79 3.20 15.96
CA PHE A 75 -7.78 4.11 16.49
C PHE A 75 -8.20 3.67 17.89
N ARG A 76 -8.07 4.59 18.85
CA ARG A 76 -8.61 4.42 20.20
C ARG A 76 -9.83 5.31 20.35
N GLU A 77 -10.90 4.74 20.89
CA GLU A 77 -12.13 5.47 21.19
C GLU A 77 -12.58 5.22 22.63
N GLN A 78 -13.10 6.25 23.27
CA GLN A 78 -13.76 6.18 24.56
C GLN A 78 -14.93 7.17 24.58
N VAL A 79 -16.16 6.64 24.52
CA VAL A 79 -17.41 7.41 24.49
C VAL A 79 -17.89 7.65 25.91
N GLY A 80 -17.97 8.92 26.34
CA GLY A 80 -18.36 9.28 27.70
C GLY A 80 -17.51 8.55 28.76
N ASN A 81 -18.19 7.79 29.62
CA ASN A 81 -17.56 6.98 30.67
C ASN A 81 -17.40 5.49 30.32
N ALA A 82 -17.69 5.09 29.07
CA ALA A 82 -17.50 3.71 28.65
C ALA A 82 -16.00 3.31 28.70
N PRO A 83 -15.68 2.01 28.79
CA PRO A 83 -14.32 1.54 28.62
C PRO A 83 -13.75 1.93 27.26
N ALA A 84 -12.46 2.30 27.22
CA ALA A 84 -11.80 2.59 25.97
C ALA A 84 -11.55 1.32 25.15
N SER A 85 -11.71 1.41 23.84
CA SER A 85 -11.34 0.36 22.89
C SER A 85 -10.22 0.84 21.99
N VAL A 86 -9.42 -0.10 21.47
CA VAL A 86 -8.37 0.16 20.48
C VAL A 86 -8.52 -0.84 19.35
N THR A 87 -8.55 -0.34 18.12
CA THR A 87 -8.66 -1.15 16.91
C THR A 87 -7.62 -0.69 15.90
N THR A 88 -6.87 -1.64 15.36
CA THR A 88 -6.01 -1.44 14.20
C THR A 88 -6.87 -1.35 12.95
N LEU A 89 -6.73 -0.27 12.19
CA LEU A 89 -7.49 0.03 10.98
C LEU A 89 -7.00 -0.75 9.75
N ALA A 90 -6.78 -2.04 9.95
CA ALA A 90 -6.38 -3.00 8.94
C ALA A 90 -7.08 -4.33 9.18
N THR A 91 -7.28 -5.10 8.12
CA THR A 91 -7.72 -6.49 8.17
C THR A 91 -6.53 -7.43 7.91
N LYS A 92 -6.77 -8.74 7.97
CA LYS A 92 -5.78 -9.71 7.51
C LYS A 92 -5.55 -9.54 6.00
N GLY A 93 -4.31 -9.74 5.56
CA GLY A 93 -3.99 -9.79 4.13
C GLY A 93 -4.78 -10.90 3.43
N PRO A 94 -5.06 -10.78 2.13
CA PRO A 94 -5.72 -11.82 1.38
C PRO A 94 -4.84 -13.06 1.34
N ASN A 95 -5.46 -14.20 1.64
CA ASN A 95 -4.91 -15.52 1.36
C ASN A 95 -5.61 -16.06 0.13
N THR A 96 -5.19 -15.62 -1.06
CA THR A 96 -5.81 -16.05 -2.30
C THR A 96 -5.48 -17.51 -2.55
N VAL A 97 -6.52 -18.35 -2.65
CA VAL A 97 -6.41 -19.76 -3.00
C VAL A 97 -6.91 -19.98 -4.43
N GLY A 98 -6.07 -20.57 -5.27
CA GLY A 98 -6.46 -21.08 -6.58
C GLY A 98 -6.94 -22.52 -6.50
N THR A 99 -7.19 -23.12 -7.66
CA THR A 99 -7.60 -24.54 -7.75
C THR A 99 -6.56 -25.52 -7.20
N GLN A 100 -5.30 -25.11 -7.08
CA GLN A 100 -4.20 -25.92 -6.57
C GLN A 100 -3.65 -25.48 -5.20
N GLY A 101 -4.39 -24.63 -4.47
CA GLY A 101 -4.01 -24.11 -3.16
C GLY A 101 -3.61 -22.64 -3.19
N GLN A 102 -2.94 -22.16 -2.14
CA GLN A 102 -2.57 -20.75 -2.01
C GLN A 102 -1.69 -20.30 -3.16
N ILE A 103 -1.97 -19.12 -3.72
CA ILE A 103 -1.15 -18.49 -4.76
C ILE A 103 -0.27 -17.43 -4.07
N PRO A 104 1.04 -17.68 -3.87
CA PRO A 104 1.91 -16.76 -3.13
C PRO A 104 2.02 -15.37 -3.77
N LEU A 105 2.00 -15.29 -5.11
CA LEU A 105 1.99 -14.03 -5.85
C LEU A 105 0.70 -13.22 -5.64
N ARG A 106 -0.36 -13.86 -5.12
CA ARG A 106 -1.66 -13.26 -4.84
C ARG A 106 -2.02 -13.22 -3.35
N SER A 107 -1.05 -13.49 -2.51
CA SER A 107 -1.24 -13.52 -1.06
C SER A 107 -0.14 -12.69 -0.41
N TRP A 108 -0.49 -11.89 0.58
CA TRP A 108 0.49 -11.17 1.38
C TRP A 108 0.18 -11.26 2.86
N GLY A 109 1.17 -10.87 3.66
CA GLY A 109 1.13 -10.99 5.11
C GLY A 109 -0.04 -10.23 5.75
N SER A 110 -0.23 -10.49 7.04
CA SER A 110 -1.16 -9.75 7.89
C SER A 110 -0.37 -8.82 8.84
N PRO A 111 -1.03 -7.82 9.45
CA PRO A 111 -0.44 -7.08 10.55
C PRO A 111 -0.01 -8.00 11.70
N LEU A 112 0.79 -7.48 12.64
CA LEU A 112 1.35 -8.26 13.74
C LEU A 112 0.28 -9.07 14.51
N PRO A 113 0.62 -10.31 14.92
CA PRO A 113 -0.27 -11.11 15.76
C PRO A 113 -0.49 -10.40 17.10
N GLY A 114 -1.73 -10.42 17.59
CA GLY A 114 -2.14 -9.78 18.85
C GLY A 114 -2.72 -8.37 18.69
N TRP A 115 -2.62 -7.77 17.50
CA TRP A 115 -3.35 -6.53 17.22
C TRP A 115 -4.86 -6.80 17.05
N ASN A 116 -5.69 -5.93 17.61
CA ASN A 116 -7.14 -6.01 17.46
C ASN A 116 -7.54 -5.44 16.08
N LEU A 117 -7.67 -6.32 15.09
CA LEU A 117 -7.93 -5.94 13.69
C LEU A 117 -9.40 -5.64 13.43
N LEU A 118 -9.66 -4.87 12.36
CA LEU A 118 -11.00 -4.75 11.79
C LEU A 118 -11.50 -6.12 11.32
N LYS A 119 -12.81 -6.35 11.47
CA LYS A 119 -13.49 -7.48 10.83
C LYS A 119 -13.77 -7.16 9.36
N PRO A 120 -13.78 -8.17 8.47
CA PRO A 120 -14.23 -7.97 7.10
C PRO A 120 -15.59 -7.27 7.04
N GLY A 121 -15.72 -6.25 6.18
CA GLY A 121 -16.93 -5.41 6.07
C GLY A 121 -16.95 -4.18 6.97
N GLN A 122 -16.01 -4.03 7.92
CA GLN A 122 -15.91 -2.84 8.77
C GLN A 122 -15.09 -1.69 8.17
N GLY A 123 -14.75 -1.79 6.89
CA GLY A 123 -14.03 -0.76 6.16
C GLY A 123 -14.45 -0.74 4.70
N THR A 124 -14.48 0.44 4.11
CA THR A 124 -14.61 0.65 2.68
C THR A 124 -13.33 1.24 2.13
N TYR A 125 -12.96 0.84 0.92
CA TYR A 125 -11.82 1.37 0.19
C TYR A 125 -12.34 1.99 -1.11
N SER A 126 -11.86 3.15 -1.48
CA SER A 126 -12.18 3.82 -2.74
C SER A 126 -10.93 4.49 -3.30
N ALA A 127 -10.82 4.57 -4.62
CA ALA A 127 -9.64 5.11 -5.27
C ALA A 127 -10.00 5.86 -6.55
N LEU A 128 -9.36 7.02 -6.70
CA LEU A 128 -9.29 7.80 -7.93
C LEU A 128 -7.90 8.44 -7.93
N TYR A 129 -6.93 7.72 -8.51
CA TYR A 129 -5.51 8.09 -8.46
C TYR A 129 -5.30 9.58 -8.86
N PRO A 130 -4.52 10.36 -8.09
CA PRO A 130 -3.59 9.95 -7.03
C PRO A 130 -4.19 9.83 -5.62
N PHE A 131 -5.52 9.92 -5.50
CA PHE A 131 -6.21 9.91 -4.21
C PHE A 131 -6.80 8.54 -3.90
N GLY A 132 -6.65 8.12 -2.65
CA GLY A 132 -7.32 6.97 -2.07
C GLY A 132 -8.08 7.38 -0.82
N TRP A 133 -9.15 6.65 -0.52
CA TRP A 133 -9.98 6.85 0.66
C TRP A 133 -10.25 5.55 1.36
N GLN A 134 -10.25 5.61 2.68
CA GLN A 134 -10.73 4.56 3.57
C GLN A 134 -11.73 5.15 4.56
N SER A 135 -12.87 4.49 4.73
CA SER A 135 -13.85 4.84 5.76
C SER A 135 -14.13 3.60 6.59
N TYR A 136 -14.34 3.78 7.89
CA TYR A 136 -14.45 2.68 8.83
C TYR A 136 -15.79 2.70 9.56
N THR A 137 -16.28 1.53 9.91
CA THR A 137 -17.50 1.33 10.70
C THR A 137 -17.21 0.50 11.94
N GLY A 138 -18.16 0.45 12.88
CA GLY A 138 -17.98 -0.22 14.18
C GLY A 138 -17.42 0.66 15.28
N PHE A 139 -17.38 1.98 15.05
CA PHE A 139 -17.06 3.03 16.02
C PHE A 139 -18.25 3.97 16.16
N THR A 140 -18.33 4.70 17.27
CA THR A 140 -19.32 5.78 17.44
C THR A 140 -18.88 7.03 16.67
N THR A 141 -17.58 7.32 16.68
CA THR A 141 -16.94 8.35 15.86
C THR A 141 -16.88 7.89 14.41
N ASN A 142 -17.32 8.75 13.50
CA ASN A 142 -17.08 8.52 12.07
C ASN A 142 -15.59 8.77 11.77
N VAL A 143 -14.89 7.71 11.35
CA VAL A 143 -13.47 7.73 11.02
C VAL A 143 -13.30 7.53 9.52
N SER A 144 -12.61 8.46 8.87
CA SER A 144 -12.16 8.28 7.49
C SER A 144 -10.76 8.86 7.27
N THR A 145 -10.10 8.36 6.24
CA THR A 145 -8.76 8.79 5.84
C THR A 145 -8.72 8.95 4.34
N MET A 146 -8.28 10.11 3.88
CA MET A 146 -7.83 10.30 2.50
C MET A 146 -6.31 10.22 2.49
N PHE A 147 -5.74 9.60 1.48
CA PHE A 147 -4.29 9.51 1.33
C PHE A 147 -3.87 9.69 -0.12
N TYR A 148 -2.73 10.35 -0.32
CA TYR A 148 -2.24 10.69 -1.64
C TYR A 148 -0.75 11.05 -1.63
N SER A 149 -0.13 10.93 -2.80
CA SER A 149 1.14 11.60 -3.10
C SER A 149 0.88 12.77 -4.05
N PRO A 150 1.67 13.85 -3.99
CA PRO A 150 1.41 15.08 -4.74
C PRO A 150 1.79 14.93 -6.23
N ILE A 151 1.03 14.12 -6.96
CA ILE A 151 1.21 13.90 -8.40
C ILE A 151 0.44 14.99 -9.16
N VAL A 152 1.19 15.92 -9.77
CA VAL A 152 0.62 17.11 -10.42
C VAL A 152 1.17 17.22 -11.84
N ALA A 153 0.26 17.19 -12.82
CA ALA A 153 0.62 17.29 -14.23
C ALA A 153 1.38 18.60 -14.50
N GLY A 154 2.50 18.49 -15.23
CA GLY A 154 3.36 19.63 -15.57
C GLY A 154 4.19 20.18 -14.41
N GLN A 155 4.24 19.51 -13.25
CA GLN A 155 5.08 19.92 -12.12
C GLN A 155 5.97 18.78 -11.65
N ASP A 156 7.24 18.82 -12.07
CA ASP A 156 8.21 17.77 -11.78
C ASP A 156 8.57 17.68 -10.30
N ASN A 157 8.72 18.83 -9.64
CA ASN A 157 9.15 18.89 -8.24
C ASN A 157 8.18 18.15 -7.30
N PRO A 158 6.89 18.56 -7.16
CA PRO A 158 5.97 17.85 -6.28
C PRO A 158 5.77 16.39 -6.73
N THR A 159 5.71 16.16 -8.04
CA THR A 159 5.47 14.82 -8.60
C THR A 159 6.60 13.84 -8.29
N SER A 160 7.82 14.30 -8.00
CA SER A 160 8.98 13.44 -7.72
C SER A 160 9.18 13.11 -6.23
N LEU A 161 8.37 13.69 -5.33
CA LEU A 161 8.63 13.59 -3.89
C LEU A 161 8.36 12.18 -3.32
N PRO A 162 9.26 11.62 -2.48
CA PRO A 162 9.06 10.37 -1.76
C PRO A 162 8.11 10.57 -0.54
N VAL A 163 6.94 11.18 -0.76
CA VAL A 163 6.03 11.56 0.33
C VAL A 163 4.62 11.04 0.08
N VAL A 164 3.94 10.69 1.16
CA VAL A 164 2.50 10.42 1.21
C VAL A 164 1.88 11.26 2.32
N TYR A 165 0.73 11.84 2.02
CA TYR A 165 -0.11 12.55 2.98
C TYR A 165 -1.24 11.64 3.45
N PHE A 166 -1.62 11.76 4.72
CA PHE A 166 -2.77 11.10 5.31
C PHE A 166 -3.64 12.14 5.98
N ASP A 167 -4.76 12.47 5.35
CA ASP A 167 -5.76 13.40 5.86
C ASP A 167 -6.82 12.60 6.61
N VAL A 168 -6.70 12.59 7.94
CA VAL A 168 -7.62 11.88 8.83
C VAL A 168 -8.77 12.81 9.22
N LYS A 169 -10.00 12.35 9.01
CA LYS A 169 -11.21 13.02 9.48
C LYS A 169 -11.87 12.19 10.57
N LEU A 170 -12.04 12.81 11.74
CA LEU A 170 -12.78 12.27 12.88
C LEU A 170 -14.00 13.14 13.11
N THR A 171 -15.19 12.55 13.09
CA THR A 171 -16.44 13.28 13.35
C THR A 171 -17.21 12.59 14.45
N ASN A 172 -17.34 13.24 15.60
CA ASN A 172 -18.26 12.80 16.64
C ASN A 172 -19.70 13.05 16.16
N SER A 173 -20.50 11.99 16.05
CA SER A 173 -21.91 12.06 15.69
C SER A 173 -22.84 11.70 16.86
N SER A 174 -22.29 11.47 18.04
CA SER A 174 -23.03 11.21 19.26
C SER A 174 -23.34 12.51 20.03
N GLN A 175 -24.14 12.39 21.08
CA GLN A 175 -24.41 13.48 22.03
C GLN A 175 -23.44 13.47 23.23
N GLU A 176 -22.55 12.48 23.29
CA GLU A 176 -21.58 12.30 24.36
C GLU A 176 -20.22 12.88 23.96
N ASN A 177 -19.40 13.19 24.96
CA ASN A 177 -18.01 13.58 24.71
C ASN A 177 -17.14 12.35 24.44
N ASP A 178 -16.54 12.31 23.25
CA ASP A 178 -15.66 11.22 22.83
C ASP A 178 -14.18 11.59 23.03
N LYS A 179 -13.43 10.72 23.71
CA LYS A 179 -11.96 10.82 23.81
C LYS A 179 -11.34 9.87 22.81
N VAL A 180 -10.83 10.43 21.72
CA VAL A 180 -10.26 9.68 20.61
C VAL A 180 -8.77 9.93 20.46
N SER A 181 -8.03 8.94 19.96
CA SER A 181 -6.65 9.13 19.52
C SER A 181 -6.34 8.24 18.33
N MET A 182 -5.54 8.76 17.40
CA MET A 182 -5.03 8.01 16.27
C MET A 182 -3.52 7.86 16.40
N MET A 183 -3.03 6.64 16.23
CA MET A 183 -1.60 6.33 16.25
C MET A 183 -1.20 5.74 14.91
N PHE A 184 -0.13 6.27 14.33
CA PHE A 184 0.52 5.66 13.18
C PHE A 184 1.78 4.93 13.65
N THR A 185 1.91 3.67 13.28
CA THR A 185 3.12 2.87 13.48
C THR A 185 3.76 2.61 12.12
N MET A 186 5.09 2.68 12.09
CA MET A 186 5.90 2.35 10.92
C MET A 186 7.23 1.81 11.44
N PRO A 187 7.69 0.61 11.03
CA PRO A 187 9.00 0.12 11.44
C PRO A 187 10.09 0.91 10.70
N ASN A 188 11.33 0.79 11.20
CA ASN A 188 12.47 1.04 10.32
C ASN A 188 12.42 -0.03 9.22
N ALA A 189 12.09 0.38 7.99
CA ALA A 189 11.87 -0.53 6.89
C ALA A 189 13.21 -1.21 6.54
N PRO A 190 13.26 -2.55 6.46
CA PRO A 190 14.45 -3.25 6.02
C PRO A 190 14.75 -2.90 4.56
N ASP A 191 16.00 -3.08 4.16
CA ASP A 191 16.43 -2.88 2.78
C ASP A 191 15.55 -3.67 1.79
N HIS A 192 15.39 -3.13 0.59
CA HIS A 192 14.74 -3.84 -0.50
C HIS A 192 15.61 -5.05 -0.88
N THR A 193 15.05 -6.26 -0.75
CA THR A 193 15.83 -7.52 -0.85
C THR A 193 15.80 -8.19 -2.22
N MET A 194 15.12 -7.61 -3.22
CA MET A 194 15.02 -8.18 -4.57
C MET A 194 16.05 -7.54 -5.52
N GLY A 195 16.99 -8.37 -5.99
CA GLY A 195 18.17 -7.98 -6.78
C GLY A 195 19.43 -7.97 -5.92
N THR A 196 20.39 -8.85 -6.22
CA THR A 196 21.70 -8.86 -5.55
C THR A 196 22.75 -8.26 -6.48
N PRO A 197 23.51 -7.23 -6.05
CA PRO A 197 23.38 -6.52 -4.77
C PRO A 197 22.11 -5.66 -4.74
N ALA A 198 21.57 -5.41 -3.54
CA ALA A 198 20.51 -4.41 -3.36
C ALA A 198 20.95 -3.15 -4.08
N SER A 199 20.12 -2.62 -4.98
CA SER A 199 20.45 -1.43 -5.74
C SER A 199 20.49 -0.24 -4.79
N VAL A 200 21.65 -0.03 -4.15
CA VAL A 200 21.97 1.24 -3.49
C VAL A 200 22.01 2.24 -4.62
N ARG A 201 20.96 3.06 -4.73
CA ARG A 201 20.88 4.11 -5.73
C ARG A 201 22.02 5.09 -5.44
N GLN A 202 23.10 5.02 -6.20
CA GLN A 202 24.07 6.12 -6.24
C GLN A 202 23.31 7.30 -6.85
N GLY A 203 23.04 8.33 -6.04
CA GLY A 203 22.25 9.48 -6.48
C GLY A 203 22.90 10.11 -7.70
N TYR A 204 22.20 10.15 -8.82
CA TYR A 204 22.59 10.96 -9.97
C TYR A 204 22.16 12.39 -9.69
N THR A 205 23.12 13.31 -9.52
CA THR A 205 22.85 14.74 -9.52
C THR A 205 22.81 15.24 -10.95
N SER A 206 21.67 15.79 -11.38
CA SER A 206 21.59 16.61 -12.58
C SER A 206 21.64 18.09 -12.19
N THR A 207 22.46 18.87 -12.88
CA THR A 207 22.49 20.33 -12.78
C THR A 207 22.14 20.91 -14.13
N PHE A 208 21.12 21.76 -14.18
CA PHE A 208 20.79 22.55 -15.37
C PHE A 208 21.44 23.93 -15.22
N THR A 209 22.37 24.25 -16.11
CA THR A 209 22.89 25.62 -16.26
C THR A 209 22.16 26.25 -17.43
N ARG A 210 21.57 27.43 -17.22
CA ARG A 210 20.94 28.21 -18.29
C ARG A 210 22.02 29.10 -18.90
N ASP A 211 22.40 28.80 -20.14
CA ASP A 211 23.25 29.68 -20.97
C ASP A 211 22.52 30.99 -21.30
#